data_AF-A0A3D5UAI7-F1
#
_entry.id   AF-A0A3D5UAI7-F1
#
_cell.length_a   1.000
_cell.length_b   1.000
_cell.length_c   1.000
_cell.angle_alpha   90.00
_cell.angle_beta   90.00
_cell.angle_gamma   90.00
#
_symmetry.space_group_name_H-M   'P 1'
#
loop_
_entity.id
_entity.type
_entity.pdbx_description
1 polymer ?
#
loop_
_entity_poly.entity_id
_entity_poly.type
_entity_poly.pdbx_seq_one_letter_code
_entity_poly.pdbx_strand_id
1 'polypeptide(L)'
;LLDEIGRGTSTFDGLSLAWAIIEQIQKQIKALTLFATHYHELTELENIYPDIKNYNVAVKLYDEQMIFIRKIERGGADQSYGIQVARLAGIPNRVIRRAQEILKNLEEHEISPQGLSKSLRKKLASSTPQL
;
A
#
# COMPACT_ATOMS: atom_id res chain seq x y z
N LEU A 1 15.02 -9.49 5.92
CA LEU A 1 13.68 -9.66 5.30
C LEU A 1 12.65 -9.29 6.35
N LEU A 2 11.76 -8.36 6.04
CA LEU A 2 10.64 -7.95 6.88
C LEU A 2 9.35 -8.12 6.07
N ASP A 3 8.32 -8.71 6.68
CA ASP A 3 7.09 -9.12 5.99
C ASP A 3 5.88 -8.71 6.83
N GLU A 4 5.10 -7.75 6.30
CA GLU A 4 3.85 -7.24 6.87
C GLU A 4 3.94 -6.80 8.35
N ILE A 5 5.04 -6.12 8.69
CA ILE A 5 5.25 -5.51 10.02
C ILE A 5 4.19 -4.43 10.26
N GLY A 6 3.58 -4.44 11.45
CA GLY A 6 2.60 -3.43 11.87
C GLY A 6 1.13 -3.84 11.72
N ARG A 7 0.82 -5.03 11.15
CA ARG A 7 -0.57 -5.48 10.87
C ARG A 7 -1.42 -5.81 12.12
N GLY A 8 -0.82 -5.96 13.30
CA GLY A 8 -1.49 -6.42 14.53
C GLY A 8 -2.07 -5.32 15.42
N THR A 9 -2.02 -4.07 14.99
CA THR A 9 -2.46 -2.88 15.76
C THR A 9 -3.32 -1.97 14.86
N SER A 10 -3.73 -0.81 15.39
CA SER A 10 -4.42 0.21 14.59
C SER A 10 -3.61 0.60 13.37
N THR A 11 -4.28 0.95 12.26
CA THR A 11 -3.62 1.25 10.97
C THR A 11 -2.51 2.30 11.11
N PHE A 12 -2.77 3.38 11.83
CA PHE A 12 -1.80 4.47 12.01
C PHE A 12 -0.64 4.09 12.92
N ASP A 13 -0.89 3.34 13.98
CA ASP A 13 0.17 2.84 14.87
C ASP A 13 1.09 1.89 14.09
N GLY A 14 0.52 0.94 13.36
CA GLY A 14 1.27 -0.02 12.53
C GLY A 14 2.10 0.66 11.44
N LEU A 15 1.51 1.61 10.72
CA LEU A 15 2.21 2.43 9.73
C LEU A 15 3.37 3.20 10.35
N SER A 16 3.15 3.84 11.51
CA SER A 16 4.17 4.65 12.18
C SER A 16 5.37 3.82 12.64
N LEU A 17 5.12 2.62 13.16
CA LEU A 17 6.17 1.67 13.55
C LEU A 17 6.95 1.15 12.34
N ALA A 18 6.24 0.75 11.28
CA ALA A 18 6.88 0.29 10.05
C ALA A 18 7.78 1.38 9.43
N TRP A 19 7.31 2.62 9.40
CA TRP A 19 8.10 3.78 8.96
C TRP A 19 9.36 3.95 9.79
N ALA A 20 9.23 4.01 11.13
CA ALA A 20 10.37 4.21 12.03
C ALA A 20 11.42 3.11 11.89
N ILE A 21 10.98 1.85 11.69
CA ILE A 21 11.88 0.72 11.45
C ILE A 21 12.64 0.90 10.12
N ILE A 22 11.96 1.26 9.04
CA ILE A 22 12.62 1.51 7.74
C ILE A 22 13.64 2.65 7.89
N GLU A 23 13.30 3.73 8.58
CA GLU A 23 14.25 4.83 8.81
C GLU A 23 15.46 4.39 9.62
N GLN A 24 15.27 3.59 10.68
CA GLN A 24 16.40 3.11 11.50
C GLN A 24 17.33 2.22 10.68
N ILE A 25 16.76 1.33 9.86
CA ILE A 25 17.55 0.51 8.94
C ILE A 25 18.30 1.41 7.96
N GLN A 26 17.62 2.38 7.36
CA GLN A 26 18.19 3.21 6.32
C GLN A 26 19.18 4.25 6.85
N LYS A 27 19.08 4.73 8.09
CA LYS A 27 19.99 5.74 8.64
C LYS A 27 21.18 5.12 9.37
N GLN A 28 20.97 4.03 10.11
CA GLN A 28 21.97 3.49 11.04
C GLN A 28 22.50 2.13 10.60
N ILE A 29 21.60 1.17 10.35
CA ILE A 29 22.01 -0.23 10.16
C ILE A 29 22.61 -0.46 8.76
N LYS A 30 22.05 0.20 7.73
CA LYS A 30 22.47 0.12 6.33
C LYS A 30 22.56 -1.31 5.76
N ALA A 31 21.77 -2.24 6.32
CA ALA A 31 21.72 -3.61 5.84
C ALA A 31 20.85 -3.75 4.58
N LEU A 32 21.24 -4.67 3.69
CA LEU A 32 20.41 -5.07 2.56
C LEU A 32 19.07 -5.61 3.07
N THR A 33 17.99 -4.91 2.73
CA THR A 33 16.66 -5.17 3.30
C THR A 33 15.62 -5.32 2.20
N LEU A 34 14.87 -6.40 2.27
CA LEU A 34 13.59 -6.56 1.57
C LEU A 34 12.48 -6.33 2.58
N PHE A 35 11.57 -5.40 2.26
CA PHE A 35 10.45 -5.01 3.10
C PHE A 35 9.14 -5.21 2.30
N ALA A 36 8.40 -6.26 2.61
CA ALA A 36 7.09 -6.52 2.03
C ALA A 36 6.00 -5.90 2.93
N THR A 37 5.07 -5.15 2.33
CA THR A 37 4.07 -4.38 3.08
C THR A 37 2.82 -4.12 2.25
N HIS A 38 1.67 -4.07 2.92
CA HIS A 38 0.41 -3.55 2.38
C HIS A 38 0.27 -2.02 2.53
N TYR A 39 1.14 -1.36 3.30
CA TYR A 39 1.11 0.10 3.49
C TYR A 39 1.62 0.82 2.25
N HIS A 40 0.71 1.35 1.45
CA HIS A 40 1.03 2.13 0.26
C HIS A 40 1.73 3.46 0.63
N GLU A 41 1.43 4.03 1.79
CA GLU A 41 2.04 5.28 2.27
C GLU A 41 3.56 5.20 2.39
N LEU A 42 4.10 3.99 2.61
CA LEU A 42 5.54 3.79 2.71
C LEU A 42 6.25 3.89 1.34
N THR A 43 5.52 3.88 0.22
CA THR A 43 6.15 4.07 -1.10
C THR A 43 6.74 5.46 -1.25
N GLU A 44 6.21 6.47 -0.54
CA GLU A 44 6.75 7.83 -0.55
C GLU A 44 8.18 7.92 0.03
N LEU A 45 8.62 6.91 0.80
CA LEU A 45 9.97 6.89 1.37
C LEU A 45 11.07 6.87 0.30
N GLU A 46 10.78 6.37 -0.89
CA GLU A 46 11.71 6.42 -2.02
C GLU A 46 12.03 7.86 -2.47
N ASN A 47 11.08 8.79 -2.32
CA ASN A 47 11.27 10.20 -2.65
C ASN A 47 12.16 10.91 -1.61
N ILE A 48 12.24 10.37 -0.40
CA ILE A 48 12.99 10.93 0.73
C ILE A 48 14.40 10.33 0.81
N TYR A 49 14.51 9.02 0.57
CA TYR A 49 15.75 8.26 0.75
C TYR A 49 16.20 7.64 -0.59
N PRO A 50 17.30 8.14 -1.21
CA PRO A 50 17.76 7.68 -2.52
C PRO A 50 18.09 6.18 -2.61
N ASP A 51 18.44 5.52 -1.49
CA ASP A 51 18.76 4.09 -1.47
C ASP A 51 17.52 3.20 -1.35
N ILE A 52 16.34 3.78 -1.07
CA ILE A 52 15.07 3.06 -1.07
C ILE A 52 14.53 3.02 -2.48
N LYS A 53 14.02 1.84 -2.88
CA LYS A 53 13.48 1.58 -4.22
C LYS A 53 12.21 0.78 -4.09
N ASN A 54 11.09 1.30 -4.61
CA ASN A 54 9.84 0.58 -4.62
C ASN A 54 9.80 -0.48 -5.72
N TYR A 55 9.27 -1.63 -5.37
CA TYR A 55 8.96 -2.70 -6.31
C TYR A 55 7.58 -3.27 -5.97
N ASN A 56 6.88 -3.74 -6.99
CA ASN A 56 5.58 -4.39 -6.85
C ASN A 56 5.56 -5.73 -7.59
N VAL A 57 4.62 -6.60 -7.21
CA VAL A 57 4.31 -7.81 -7.96
C VAL A 57 3.38 -7.41 -9.09
N ALA A 58 3.82 -7.62 -10.32
CA ALA A 58 3.05 -7.23 -11.48
C ALA A 58 1.79 -8.07 -11.64
N VAL A 59 0.75 -7.39 -12.11
CA VAL A 59 -0.59 -7.92 -12.28
C VAL A 59 -1.12 -7.52 -13.66
N LYS A 60 -1.84 -8.43 -14.32
CA LYS A 60 -2.59 -8.14 -15.55
C LYS A 60 -4.08 -8.32 -15.32
N LEU A 61 -4.88 -7.39 -15.85
CA LEU A 61 -6.33 -7.51 -15.92
C LEU A 61 -6.72 -7.93 -17.35
N TYR A 62 -7.53 -8.99 -17.46
CA TYR A 62 -8.06 -9.49 -18.72
C TYR A 62 -9.52 -9.88 -18.51
N ASP A 63 -10.47 -9.28 -19.24
CA ASP A 63 -11.92 -9.54 -19.10
C ASP A 63 -12.42 -9.60 -17.64
N GLU A 64 -12.05 -8.59 -16.84
CA GLU A 64 -12.33 -8.51 -15.39
C GLU A 64 -11.70 -9.61 -14.51
N GLN A 65 -10.81 -10.43 -15.08
CA GLN A 65 -10.02 -11.42 -14.36
C GLN A 65 -8.62 -10.87 -14.09
N MET A 66 -8.19 -11.01 -12.84
CA MET A 66 -6.85 -10.65 -12.41
C MET A 66 -5.91 -11.85 -12.57
N ILE A 67 -4.74 -11.63 -13.16
CA ILE A 67 -3.68 -12.64 -13.32
C ILE A 67 -2.41 -12.12 -12.68
N PHE A 68 -1.92 -12.84 -11.67
CA PHE A 68 -0.61 -12.60 -11.08
C PHE A 68 0.47 -13.13 -12.02
N ILE A 69 1.28 -12.23 -12.59
CA ILE A 69 2.33 -12.65 -13.54
C ILE A 69 3.62 -13.11 -12.85
N ARG A 70 3.65 -13.16 -11.50
CA ARG A 70 4.78 -13.59 -10.66
C ARG A 70 6.10 -12.89 -11.00
N LYS A 71 6.02 -11.67 -11.53
CA LYS A 71 7.15 -10.85 -11.92
C LYS A 71 7.23 -9.66 -10.98
N ILE A 72 8.43 -9.33 -10.53
CA ILE A 72 8.70 -8.11 -9.77
C ILE A 72 8.99 -6.99 -10.77
N GLU A 73 8.30 -5.86 -10.63
CA GLU A 73 8.48 -4.68 -11.46
C GLU A 73 8.79 -3.46 -10.60
N ARG A 74 9.52 -2.50 -11.18
CA ARG A 74 9.92 -1.28 -10.49
C ARG A 74 8.73 -0.33 -10.35
N GLY A 75 8.57 0.26 -9.18
CA GLY A 75 7.51 1.22 -8.86
C GLY A 75 6.65 0.78 -7.67
N GLY A 76 5.87 1.71 -7.11
CA GLY A 76 4.84 1.40 -6.13
C GLY A 76 3.66 0.65 -6.75
N ALA A 77 2.79 0.08 -5.92
CA ALA A 77 1.52 -0.48 -6.39
C ALA A 77 0.45 0.62 -6.41
N ASP A 78 -0.14 0.89 -7.57
CA ASP A 78 -1.03 2.06 -7.74
C ASP A 78 -2.45 1.85 -7.17
N GLN A 79 -2.82 0.60 -6.85
CA GLN A 79 -4.18 0.23 -6.44
C GLN A 79 -4.19 -0.97 -5.48
N SER A 80 -5.23 -1.02 -4.64
CA SER A 80 -5.54 -2.19 -3.83
C SER A 80 -6.45 -3.15 -4.61
N TYR A 81 -6.11 -4.43 -4.58
CA TYR A 81 -6.76 -5.46 -5.40
C TYR A 81 -7.59 -6.46 -4.60
N GLY A 82 -7.98 -6.12 -3.36
CA GLY A 82 -8.61 -7.07 -2.43
C GLY A 82 -9.89 -7.71 -2.95
N ILE A 83 -10.76 -6.94 -3.62
CA ILE A 83 -12.02 -7.47 -4.19
C ILE A 83 -11.75 -8.41 -5.37
N GLN A 84 -10.76 -8.09 -6.20
CA GLN A 84 -10.33 -8.91 -7.33
C GLN A 84 -9.72 -10.23 -6.84
N VAL A 85 -8.90 -10.18 -5.78
CA VAL A 85 -8.34 -11.37 -5.12
C VAL A 85 -9.45 -12.23 -4.53
N ALA A 86 -10.47 -11.64 -3.88
CA ALA A 86 -11.62 -12.37 -3.37
C ALA A 86 -12.41 -13.08 -4.49
N ARG A 87 -12.56 -12.43 -5.66
CA ARG A 87 -13.19 -13.04 -6.84
C ARG A 87 -12.40 -14.26 -7.31
N LEU A 88 -11.06 -14.15 -7.39
CA LEU A 88 -10.18 -15.28 -7.74
C LEU A 88 -10.25 -16.43 -6.73
N ALA A 89 -10.44 -16.11 -5.44
CA ALA A 89 -10.61 -17.09 -4.37
C ALA A 89 -11.97 -17.82 -4.41
N GLY A 90 -12.85 -17.50 -5.37
CA GLY A 90 -14.15 -18.15 -5.52
C GLY A 90 -15.23 -17.61 -4.58
N ILE A 91 -15.04 -16.42 -4.01
CA ILE A 91 -16.07 -15.78 -3.18
C ILE A 91 -17.32 -15.50 -4.04
N PRO A 92 -18.54 -15.82 -3.55
CA PRO A 92 -19.76 -15.68 -4.35
C PRO A 92 -19.99 -14.27 -4.88
N ASN A 93 -20.45 -14.17 -6.13
CA ASN A 93 -20.70 -12.88 -6.81
C ASN A 93 -21.60 -11.92 -6.02
N ARG A 94 -22.57 -12.44 -5.25
CA ARG A 94 -23.42 -11.60 -4.37
C ARG A 94 -22.61 -10.87 -3.30
N VAL A 95 -21.57 -11.51 -2.76
CA VAL A 95 -20.68 -10.94 -1.74
C VAL A 95 -19.73 -9.94 -2.40
N ILE A 96 -19.20 -10.26 -3.58
CA ILE A 96 -18.36 -9.35 -4.37
C ILE A 96 -19.09 -8.05 -4.68
N ARG A 97 -20.33 -8.12 -5.19
CA ARG A 97 -21.15 -6.93 -5.47
C ARG A 97 -21.38 -6.09 -4.21
N ARG A 98 -21.73 -6.75 -3.09
CA ARG A 98 -21.93 -6.05 -1.83
C ARG A 98 -20.66 -5.37 -1.33
N ALA A 99 -19.50 -6.02 -1.46
CA ALA A 99 -18.21 -5.43 -1.09
C ALA A 99 -17.88 -4.19 -1.95
N GLN A 100 -18.20 -4.22 -3.25
CA GLN A 100 -18.03 -3.07 -4.15
C GLN A 100 -18.93 -1.88 -3.75
N GLU A 101 -20.19 -2.14 -3.41
CA GLU A 101 -21.08 -1.09 -2.90
C GLU A 101 -20.57 -0.47 -1.60
N ILE A 102 -20.11 -1.31 -0.66
CA ILE A 102 -19.54 -0.84 0.61
C ILE A 102 -18.29 -0.01 0.36
N LEU A 103 -17.37 -0.49 -0.49
CA LEU A 103 -16.15 0.24 -0.83
C LEU A 103 -16.47 1.62 -1.40
N LYS A 104 -17.40 1.70 -2.37
CA LYS A 104 -17.83 2.97 -2.95
C LYS A 104 -18.36 3.94 -1.89
N ASN A 105 -19.20 3.46 -0.98
CA ASN A 105 -19.74 4.29 0.10
C ASN A 105 -18.65 4.79 1.05
N LEU A 106 -17.67 3.94 1.39
CA LEU A 106 -16.54 4.32 2.22
C LEU A 106 -15.72 5.43 1.53
N GLU A 107 -15.37 5.25 0.26
CA GLU A 107 -14.62 6.25 -0.52
C GLU A 107 -15.36 7.60 -0.63
N GLU A 108 -16.70 7.60 -0.62
CA GLU A 108 -17.54 8.80 -0.71
C GLU A 108 -17.72 9.53 0.63
N HIS A 109 -17.82 8.82 1.76
CA HIS A 109 -18.24 9.40 3.05
C HIS A 109 -17.08 9.76 3.98
N GLU A 110 -16.00 8.99 3.98
CA GLU A 110 -14.80 9.31 4.72
C GLU A 110 -13.66 8.50 4.14
N ILE A 111 -12.56 9.20 3.86
CA ILE A 111 -11.26 8.59 3.61
C ILE A 111 -11.15 7.99 2.21
N SER A 112 -10.19 8.52 1.45
CA SER A 112 -9.76 7.90 0.19
C SER A 112 -9.47 6.41 0.41
N PRO A 113 -9.56 5.53 -0.61
CA PRO A 113 -9.35 4.07 -0.43
C PRO A 113 -8.04 3.69 0.28
N GLN A 114 -7.11 4.63 0.39
CA GLN A 114 -5.84 4.57 1.10
C GLN A 114 -5.91 4.81 2.63
N GLY A 115 -7.05 4.87 3.31
CA GLY A 115 -7.05 5.05 4.78
C GLY A 115 -6.60 6.45 5.27
N LEU A 116 -6.21 7.35 4.36
CA LEU A 116 -5.81 8.72 4.66
C LEU A 116 -6.97 9.72 4.68
N SER A 117 -7.11 10.41 5.80
CA SER A 117 -7.87 11.67 5.87
C SER A 117 -7.34 12.67 4.84
N LYS A 118 -8.27 13.39 4.18
CA LYS A 118 -7.99 14.50 3.25
C LYS A 118 -7.04 15.55 3.84
N SER A 119 -7.01 15.67 5.17
CA SER A 119 -6.13 16.57 5.93
C SER A 119 -4.66 16.12 5.91
N LEU A 120 -4.38 14.81 5.99
CA LEU A 120 -3.02 14.26 5.98
C LEU A 120 -2.35 14.39 4.62
N ARG A 121 -3.09 14.18 3.53
CA ARG A 121 -2.60 14.45 2.16
C ARG A 121 -2.16 15.90 1.99
N LYS A 122 -2.96 16.84 2.52
CA LYS A 122 -2.62 18.27 2.48
C LYS A 122 -1.35 18.57 3.28
N LYS A 123 -1.15 17.90 4.41
CA LYS A 123 0.03 18.06 5.27
C LYS A 123 1.30 17.50 4.62
N LEU A 124 1.23 16.31 4.04
CA LEU A 124 2.34 15.66 3.31
C LEU A 124 2.74 16.46 2.05
N ALA A 125 1.75 16.93 1.28
CA ALA A 125 2.00 17.79 0.12
C ALA A 125 2.65 19.14 0.51
N SER A 126 2.30 19.68 1.69
CA SER A 126 2.88 20.92 2.22
C SER A 126 4.26 20.77 2.88
N SER A 127 4.69 19.53 3.17
CA SER A 127 5.99 19.23 3.78
C SER A 127 7.07 18.85 2.77
N THR A 128 6.75 18.83 1.47
CA THR A 128 7.76 18.74 0.41
C THR A 128 8.69 19.95 0.53
N PRO A 129 10.00 19.80 0.82
CA PRO A 129 10.91 20.91 0.72
C PRO A 129 10.91 21.37 -0.73
N GLN A 130 10.65 22.66 -0.97
CA GLN A 130 10.98 23.28 -2.25
C GLN A 130 12.48 23.13 -2.44
N LEU A 131 12.88 22.29 -3.38
CA LEU A 131 14.20 22.37 -4.00
C LEU A 131 14.28 23.65 -4.85
#